data_AF-M0HXA8-F1
#
_entry.id   AF-M0HXA8-F1
#
_cell.length_a   1.000
_cell.length_b   1.000
_cell.length_c   1.000
_cell.angle_alpha   90.00
_cell.angle_beta   90.00
_cell.angle_gamma   90.00
#
_symmetry.space_group_name_H-M   'P 1'
#
loop_
_entity.id
_entity.type
_entity.pdbx_description
1 polymer ?
#
loop_
_entity_poly.entity_id
_entity_poly.type
_entity_poly.pdbx_seq_one_letter_code
_entity_poly.pdbx_strand_id
1 'polypeptide(L)' 'MAKPRLACRECHFVNEPDKQTCENCGSSSLTEDWAGYVVITHPEDSEIATEMNVTEPGGYALKVR' A
#
# COMPACT_ATOMS: atom_id res chain seq x y z
N MET A 1 -11.40 -7.55 18.22
CA MET A 1 -11.19 -6.29 17.47
C MET A 1 -10.33 -6.61 16.27
N ALA A 2 -10.65 -6.06 15.09
CA ALA A 2 -9.78 -6.22 13.92
C ALA A 2 -8.49 -5.42 14.15
N LYS A 3 -7.34 -6.02 13.86
CA LYS A 3 -6.05 -5.31 13.95
C LYS A 3 -5.91 -4.35 12.76
N PRO A 4 -5.26 -3.18 12.95
CA PRO A 4 -5.07 -2.22 11.87
C PRO A 4 -4.09 -2.76 10.81
N ARG A 5 -4.36 -2.44 9.55
CA ARG A 5 -3.44 -2.71 8.44
C ARG A 5 -2.30 -1.69 8.41
N LEU A 6 -1.18 -2.11 7.82
CA LEU A 6 0.06 -1.33 7.81
C LEU A 6 0.38 -0.84 6.39
N ALA A 7 0.48 0.47 6.19
CA ALA A 7 0.95 1.02 4.92
C ALA A 7 2.48 1.16 4.92
N CYS A 8 3.11 0.88 3.78
CA CYS A 8 4.53 1.10 3.57
C CYS A 8 4.83 2.58 3.28
N ARG A 9 5.78 3.19 3.98
CA ARG A 9 6.18 4.59 3.71
C ARG A 9 6.93 4.78 2.38
N GLU A 10 7.51 3.71 1.85
CA GLU A 10 8.33 3.78 0.62
C GLU A 10 7.49 3.62 -0.65
N CYS A 11 6.52 2.71 -0.65
CA CYS A 11 5.74 2.35 -1.85
C CYS A 11 4.22 2.39 -1.66
N HIS A 12 3.76 2.81 -0.48
CA HIS A 12 2.35 2.97 -0.12
C HIS A 12 1.50 1.68 -0.14
N PHE A 13 2.11 0.52 -0.42
CA PHE A 13 1.42 -0.78 -0.36
C PHE A 13 0.88 -1.04 1.05
N VAL A 14 -0.36 -1.50 1.13
CA VAL A 14 -1.04 -1.82 2.37
C VAL A 14 -0.91 -3.31 2.65
N ASN A 15 -0.25 -3.61 3.76
CA ASN A 15 0.07 -4.93 4.25
C ASN A 15 -0.94 -5.35 5.32
N GLU A 16 -1.08 -6.65 5.50
CA GLU A 16 -1.82 -7.22 6.60
C GLU A 16 -1.18 -6.87 7.97
N PRO A 17 -1.96 -6.94 9.07
CA PRO A 17 -1.44 -6.65 10.41
C PRO A 17 -0.23 -7.51 10.80
N ASP A 18 0.57 -6.99 11.74
CA ASP A 18 1.76 -7.65 12.33
C ASP A 18 2.93 -7.96 11.36
N LYS A 19 2.82 -7.58 10.08
CA LYS A 19 3.92 -7.70 9.11
C LYS A 19 5.13 -6.87 9.54
N GLN A 20 6.32 -7.44 9.40
CA GLN A 20 7.59 -6.80 9.75
C GLN A 20 8.24 -6.09 8.56
N THR A 21 7.90 -6.52 7.34
CA THR A 21 8.41 -5.98 6.08
C THR A 21 7.28 -5.87 5.07
N CYS A 22 7.38 -4.89 4.18
CA CYS A 22 6.47 -4.70 3.06
C CYS A 22 6.57 -5.88 2.10
N GLU A 23 5.44 -6.50 1.76
CA GLU A 23 5.38 -7.63 0.83
C GLU A 23 5.68 -7.24 -0.62
N ASN A 24 5.53 -5.95 -0.94
CA ASN A 24 5.77 -5.44 -2.28
C ASN A 24 7.24 -5.03 -2.51
N CYS A 25 7.81 -4.18 -1.64
CA CYS A 25 9.15 -3.62 -1.84
C CYS A 25 10.23 -4.09 -0.85
N GLY A 26 9.88 -4.88 0.16
CA GLY A 26 10.81 -5.40 1.17
C GLY A 26 11.22 -4.41 2.27
N SER A 27 10.80 -3.14 2.22
CA SER A 27 11.10 -2.16 3.26
C SER A 27 10.49 -2.55 4.62
N SER A 28 11.21 -2.30 5.72
CA SER A 28 10.68 -2.42 7.09
C SER A 28 9.97 -1.15 7.59
N SER A 29 9.89 -0.11 6.76
CA SER A 29 9.24 1.16 7.10
C SER A 29 7.73 1.07 6.89
N LEU A 30 7.02 0.62 7.93
CA LEU A 30 5.57 0.44 7.96
C LEU A 30 4.90 1.39 8.98
N THR A 31 3.65 1.77 8.73
CA THR A 31 2.87 2.67 9.60
C THR A 31 1.39 2.32 9.64
N GLU A 32 0.74 2.60 10.77
CA GLU A 32 -0.73 2.58 10.92
C GLU A 32 -1.34 3.95 10.58
N ASP A 33 -0.55 5.03 10.54
CA ASP A 33 -1.02 6.38 10.17
C ASP A 33 -0.97 6.58 8.66
N TRP A 34 -2.08 6.22 8.02
CA TRP A 34 -2.30 6.40 6.60
C TRP A 34 -3.80 6.63 6.33
N ALA A 35 -4.13 7.15 5.15
CA ALA A 35 -5.51 7.45 4.78
C ALA A 35 -5.76 7.21 3.28
N GLY A 36 -7.02 6.85 2.98
CA GLY A 36 -7.49 6.52 1.63
C GLY A 36 -7.01 5.15 1.18
N TYR A 37 -7.93 4.21 0.95
CA TYR A 37 -7.61 2.86 0.50
C TYR A 37 -8.06 2.67 -0.94
N VAL A 38 -7.13 2.28 -1.81
CA VAL A 38 -7.37 2.01 -3.22
C VAL A 38 -6.92 0.59 -3.52
N VAL A 39 -7.70 -0.13 -4.32
CA VAL A 39 -7.32 -1.44 -4.85
C VAL A 39 -7.07 -1.29 -6.34
N ILE A 40 -5.86 -1.59 -6.77
CA ILE A 40 -5.47 -1.66 -8.18
C ILE A 40 -5.45 -3.12 -8.59
N THR A 41 -6.33 -3.52 -9.51
CA THR A 41 -6.40 -4.90 -9.99
C THR A 41 -5.63 -5.14 -11.28
N HIS A 42 -5.63 -4.15 -12.18
CA HIS A 42 -4.93 -4.18 -13.48
C HIS A 42 -4.18 -2.84 -13.63
N PRO A 43 -2.93 -2.75 -13.12
CA PRO A 43 -2.13 -1.52 -13.17
C PRO A 43 -1.98 -0.95 -14.59
N GLU A 44 -1.82 -1.82 -15.58
CA GLU A 44 -1.63 -1.49 -16.99
C GLU A 44 -2.81 -0.75 -17.64
N ASP A 45 -4.03 -0.97 -17.14
CA ASP A 45 -5.27 -0.39 -17.66
C ASP A 45 -5.83 0.70 -16.71
N SER A 46 -5.06 1.13 -15.71
CA SER A 46 -5.53 2.02 -14.65
C SER A 46 -4.84 3.39 -14.71
N GLU A 47 -5.63 4.42 -15.01
CA GLU A 47 -5.19 5.82 -14.88
C GLU A 47 -4.77 6.14 -13.43
N ILE A 48 -5.45 5.56 -12.44
CA ILE A 48 -5.11 5.73 -11.02
C ILE A 48 -3.75 5.11 -10.72
N ALA A 49 -3.46 3.92 -11.26
CA ALA A 49 -2.16 3.27 -11.06
C ALA A 49 -1.02 4.09 -11.67
N THR A 50 -1.26 4.66 -12.86
CA THR A 50 -0.32 5.56 -13.54
C THR A 50 -0.06 6.81 -12.70
N GLU A 51 -1.10 7.48 -12.21
CA GLU A 51 -0.96 8.68 -11.37
C GLU A 51 -0.27 8.38 -10.02
N MET A 52 -0.52 7.21 -9.45
CA MET A 52 0.14 6.74 -8.23
C MET A 52 1.55 6.19 -8.49
N ASN A 53 1.96 6.05 -9.76
CA ASN A 53 3.21 5.45 -10.18
C ASN A 53 3.43 4.03 -9.60
N VAL A 54 2.38 3.21 -9.58
CA VAL A 54 2.39 1.81 -9.12
C VAL A 54 2.21 0.85 -10.29
N THR A 55 2.99 -0.24 -10.29
CA THR A 55 3.02 -1.23 -11.38
C THR A 55 2.53 -2.61 -10.95
N GLU A 56 2.35 -2.83 -9.65
CA GLU A 56 1.93 -4.12 -9.10
C GLU A 56 0.46 -4.07 -8.68
N PRO A 57 -0.31 -5.16 -8.85
CA PRO A 57 -1.67 -5.23 -8.35
C PRO A 57 -1.67 -5.33 -6.81
N GLY A 58 -2.64 -4.67 -6.17
CA GLY A 58 -2.78 -4.75 -4.72
C GLY A 58 -3.52 -3.57 -4.09
N GLY A 59 -3.50 -3.55 -2.77
CA GLY A 59 -4.06 -2.47 -1.96
C GLY A 59 -3.00 -1.41 -1.67
N TYR A 60 -3.33 -0.14 -1.89
CA TYR A 60 -2.45 1.00 -1.67
C TYR A 60 -3.13 2.09 -0.84
N ALA A 61 -2.31 2.81 -0.09
CA ALA A 61 -2.71 4.01 0.63
C ALA A 61 -2.49 5.26 -0.23
N LEU A 62 -3.47 6.18 -0.27
CA LEU A 62 -3.30 7.45 -0.98
C LEU A 62 -2.38 8.41 -0.23
N LYS A 63 -2.39 8.36 1.10
CA LYS A 63 -1.55 9.18 1.97
C LYS A 63 -0.95 8.34 3.07
N VAL A 64 0.35 8.46 3.29
CA VAL A 64 1.10 7.77 4.35
C VAL A 64 1.88 8.81 5.18
N ARG A 65 1.92 8.67 6.51
CA ARG A 65 2.69 9.55 7.41
C ARG A 65 3.91 8.87 8.04
#